data_AF-A0A967J119-F1
#
_entry.id   AF-A0A967J119-F1
#
_cell.length_a   1.000
_cell.length_b   1.000
_cell.length_c   1.000
_cell.angle_alpha   90.00
_cell.angle_beta   90.00
_cell.angle_gamma   90.00
#
_symmetry.space_group_name_H-M   'P 1'
#
loop_
_entity.id
_entity.type
_entity.pdbx_description
1 polymer ?
#
loop_
_entity_poly.entity_id
_entity_poly.type
_entity_poly.pdbx_seq_one_letter_code
_entity_poly.pdbx_strand_id
1 'polypeptide(L)' 'MKLVSSRYLGTDAAVIHTYTEGSCARSRDLGEPLRRTHVHLVVGRVGDAWKVEHTVIMDAR' A
#
# COMPACT_ATOMS: atom_id res chain seq x y z
N MET A 1 -5.45 7.33 3.51
CA MET A 1 -4.86 6.01 3.17
C MET A 1 -5.56 4.96 4.03
N LYS A 2 -6.02 3.85 3.45
CA LYS A 2 -6.88 2.85 4.09
C LYS A 2 -6.19 1.48 4.05
N LEU A 3 -5.99 0.86 5.22
CA LEU A 3 -5.39 -0.47 5.35
C LEU A 3 -6.35 -1.53 4.78
N VAL A 4 -5.83 -2.42 3.93
CA VAL A 4 -6.54 -3.59 3.41
C VAL A 4 -6.19 -4.82 4.25
N SER A 5 -4.90 -5.06 4.44
CA SER A 5 -4.40 -6.19 5.23
C SER A 5 -2.96 -5.95 5.66
N SER A 6 -2.57 -6.65 6.71
CA SER A 6 -1.17 -6.83 7.10
C SER A 6 -0.90 -8.32 7.31
N ARG A 7 0.30 -8.75 6.96
CA ARG A 7 0.77 -10.11 7.21
C ARG A 7 2.21 -10.06 7.70
N TYR A 8 2.44 -10.59 8.89
CA TYR A 8 3.79 -10.79 9.40
C TYR A 8 4.46 -11.98 8.70
N LEU A 9 5.75 -11.84 8.44
CA LEU A 9 6.65 -12.86 7.92
C LEU A 9 7.69 -13.11 9.02
N GLY A 10 7.33 -13.91 10.03
CA GLY A 10 8.13 -14.04 11.24
C GLY A 10 7.98 -12.83 12.17
N THR A 11 9.05 -12.45 12.88
CA THR A 11 9.04 -11.40 13.90
C THR A 11 9.65 -10.07 13.45
N ASP A 12 10.32 -10.08 12.30
CA ASP A 12 11.19 -9.01 11.80
C ASP A 12 10.80 -8.54 10.39
N ALA A 13 9.80 -9.13 9.76
CA ALA A 13 9.27 -8.68 8.49
C ALA A 13 7.73 -8.68 8.46
N ALA A 14 7.15 -7.80 7.65
CA ALA A 14 5.72 -7.81 7.36
C ALA A 14 5.43 -7.23 5.97
N VAL A 15 4.30 -7.65 5.40
CA VAL A 15 3.71 -7.07 4.19
C VAL A 15 2.48 -6.28 4.59
N ILE A 16 2.39 -5.04 4.13
CA ILE A 16 1.26 -4.14 4.38
C ILE A 16 0.62 -3.79 3.03
N HIS A 17 -0.67 -4.07 2.91
CA HIS A 17 -1.48 -3.70 1.77
C HIS A 17 -2.38 -2.54 2.16
N THR A 18 -2.30 -1.46 1.40
CA THR A 18 -3.10 -0.26 1.64
C THR A 18 -3.57 0.33 0.31
N TYR A 19 -4.57 1.19 0.36
CA TYR A 19 -4.94 2.01 -0.79
C TYR A 19 -5.19 3.46 -0.42
N THR A 20 -5.04 4.34 -1.40
CA THR A 20 -5.49 5.72 -1.34
C THR A 20 -6.54 5.95 -2.41
N GLU A 21 -7.45 6.88 -2.13
CA GLU A 21 -8.41 7.43 -3.10
C GLU A 21 -8.05 8.90 -3.23
N GLY A 22 -7.78 9.37 -4.45
CA GLY A 22 -7.35 10.73 -4.69
C GLY A 22 -7.81 11.27 -6.03
N SER A 23 -7.99 12.59 -6.09
CA SER A 23 -8.37 13.32 -7.30
C SER A 23 -7.17 13.72 -8.18
N CYS A 24 -5.94 13.35 -7.78
CA CYS A 24 -4.71 13.79 -8.44
C CYS A 24 -4.58 13.30 -9.89
N ALA A 25 -5.40 12.33 -10.30
CA ALA A 25 -5.59 11.97 -11.70
C ALA A 25 -6.99 11.36 -11.90
N ARG A 26 -7.46 11.33 -13.15
CA ARG A 26 -8.71 10.66 -13.52
C ARG A 26 -8.62 9.17 -13.17
N SER A 27 -9.69 8.62 -12.60
CA SER A 27 -9.80 7.18 -12.41
C SER A 27 -9.71 6.46 -13.75
N ARG A 28 -9.10 5.27 -13.76
CA ARG A 28 -9.17 4.36 -14.91
C ARG A 28 -10.51 3.64 -14.97
N ASP A 29 -11.23 3.59 -13.86
CA ASP A 29 -12.52 2.93 -13.77
C ASP A 29 -13.62 3.88 -14.22
N LEU A 30 -14.39 3.48 -15.22
CA LEU A 30 -15.49 4.27 -15.77
C LEU A 30 -16.54 4.52 -14.69
N GLY A 31 -16.79 5.80 -14.38
CA GLY A 31 -17.78 6.22 -13.39
C GLY A 31 -17.21 6.48 -12.00
N GLU A 32 -15.95 6.12 -11.75
CA GLU A 32 -15.31 6.42 -10.46
C GLU A 32 -14.69 7.83 -10.47
N PRO A 33 -15.12 8.74 -9.58
CA PRO A 33 -14.62 10.11 -9.55
C PRO A 33 -13.20 10.20 -8.98
N LEU A 34 -12.82 9.25 -8.13
CA LEU A 34 -11.53 9.20 -7.46
C LEU A 34 -10.70 8.04 -8.00
N ARG A 35 -9.43 8.29 -8.27
CA ARG A 35 -8.50 7.25 -8.64
C ARG A 35 -8.07 6.50 -7.37
N ARG A 36 -8.24 5.18 -7.39
CA ARG A 36 -7.73 4.30 -6.34
C ARG A 36 -6.33 3.81 -6.70
N THR A 37 -5.39 4.01 -5.77
CA THR A 37 -4.01 3.54 -5.90
C THR A 37 -3.72 2.54 -4.81
N HIS A 38 -3.36 1.32 -5.18
CA HIS A 38 -2.89 0.28 -4.27
C HIS A 38 -1.41 0.48 -3.97
N VAL A 39 -1.03 0.35 -2.70
CA VAL A 39 0.34 0.42 -2.23
C VAL A 39 0.64 -0.84 -1.42
N HIS A 40 1.66 -1.56 -1.83
CA HIS A 40 2.17 -2.75 -1.16
C HIS A 40 3.53 -2.40 -0.58
N LEU A 41 3.66 -2.48 0.73
CA LEU A 41 4.89 -2.21 1.44
C LEU A 41 5.41 -3.52 2.01
N VAL A 42 6.67 -3.82 1.74
CA VAL A 42 7.43 -4.79 2.55
C VAL A 42 8.19 -3.98 3.58
N VAL A 43 7.98 -4.29 4.85
CA VAL A 43 8.66 -3.66 5.97
C VAL A 43 9.54 -4.67 6.69
N GLY A 44 10.74 -4.22 7.07
CA GLY A 44 11.71 -4.96 7.86
C GLY A 44 11.98 -4.25 9.18
N ARG A 45 12.30 -5.01 10.22
CA ARG A 45 12.68 -4.47 11.53
C ARG A 45 14.18 -4.19 11.55
N VAL A 46 14.55 -2.93 11.78
CA VAL A 46 15.93 -2.47 11.91
C VAL A 46 16.08 -1.85 13.30
N GLY A 47 16.65 -2.63 14.23
CA GLY A 47 16.65 -2.32 15.66
C GLY A 47 15.23 -2.30 16.23
N ASP A 48 14.83 -1.19 16.84
CA ASP A 48 13.49 -0.99 17.39
C ASP A 48 12.52 -0.26 16.44
N ALA A 49 12.94 -0.04 15.18
CA ALA A 49 12.12 0.61 14.18
C ALA A 49 11.74 -0.35 13.05
N TRP A 50 10.54 -0.15 12.49
CA TRP A 50 10.16 -0.73 11.20
C TRP A 50 10.56 0.22 10.08
N LYS A 51 11.19 -0.30 9.02
CA LYS A 51 11.58 0.44 7.82
C LYS A 51 10.96 -0.21 6.60
N VAL A 52 10.69 0.61 5.58
CA VAL A 52 10.22 0.12 4.28
C VAL A 52 11.43 -0.39 3.50
N GLU A 53 11.42 -1.69 3.21
CA GLU A 53 12.46 -2.36 2.41
C GLU A 53 12.07 -2.41 0.92
N HIS A 54 10.77 -2.48 0.64
CA HIS A 54 10.26 -2.49 -0.72
C HIS A 54 8.90 -1.82 -0.82
N THR A 55 8.64 -1.17 -1.96
CA THR A 55 7.37 -0.50 -2.26
C THR A 55 6.94 -0.84 -3.69
N VAL A 56 5.70 -1.28 -3.83
CA VAL A 56 5.03 -1.40 -5.12
C VAL A 56 3.79 -0.52 -5.10
N ILE A 57 3.65 0.31 -6.12
CA ILE A 57 2.50 1.21 -6.31
C ILE A 57 1.82 0.81 -7.62
N MET A 58 0.53 0.52 -7.54
CA MET A 58 -0.27 0.07 -8.68
C MET A 58 -1.57 0.86 -8.73
N ASP A 59 -2.01 1.16 -9.95
CA ASP A 59 -3.37 1.62 -10.16
C ASP A 59 -4.35 0.49 -9.85
N ALA A 60 -5.48 0.82 -9.22
CA ALA A 60 -6.62 -0.09 -9.24
C ALA A 60 -7.07 -0.31 -10.69
N ARG A 61 -7.59 -1.50 -10.96
CA ARG A 61 -8.19 -1.90 -12.24
C ARG A 61 -9.61 -2.38 -12.00
#